data_AF-A0A933ZAL3-F1
#
_entry.id   AF-A0A933ZAL3-F1
#
_cell.length_a   1.000
_cell.length_b   1.000
_cell.length_c   1.000
_cell.angle_alpha   90.00
_cell.angle_beta   90.00
_cell.angle_gamma   90.00
#
_symmetry.space_group_name_H-M   'P 1'
#
loop_
_entity.id
_entity.type
_entity.pdbx_description
1 polymer ?
#
loop_
_entity_poly.entity_id
_entity_poly.type
_entity_poly.pdbx_seq_one_letter_code
_entity_poly.pdbx_strand_id
1 'polypeptide(L)'
;MPDNPTQQLLQQLVNSSLRVQWLSIKAQWEPALIQALAPMADDCLAILRRELAALASDPTTPPDWPALTARLASACAQVVSTRGNAAKALLLAMTREVVEETAHILTLNGLAGPVPAPHAPGQDLRVALEALAGGPVVDEYVKKGFVEFGAQVTAQLKRARAGQLSPEALYQACQPAAKRWRLTILARTLAHEVFNRARRAVCAQLP
;
A
#
# COMPACT_ATOMS: atom_id res chain seq x y z
N MET A 1 -17.72 -11.36 44.83
CA MET A 1 -17.06 -12.51 44.16
C MET A 1 -15.59 -12.17 44.07
N PRO A 2 -14.67 -12.95 44.64
CA PRO A 2 -13.24 -12.66 44.50
C PRO A 2 -12.85 -12.99 43.05
N ASP A 3 -12.20 -12.03 42.39
CA ASP A 3 -11.60 -12.22 41.08
C ASP A 3 -10.61 -13.39 41.14
N ASN A 4 -10.79 -14.37 40.25
CA ASN A 4 -9.89 -15.51 40.17
C ASN A 4 -8.52 -15.02 39.65
N PRO A 5 -7.43 -15.09 40.46
CA PRO A 5 -6.13 -14.56 40.08
C PRO A 5 -5.57 -15.22 38.81
N THR A 6 -5.95 -16.49 38.56
CA THR A 6 -5.60 -17.21 37.34
C THR A 6 -6.26 -16.61 36.11
N GLN A 7 -7.53 -16.18 36.22
CA GLN A 7 -8.26 -15.55 35.13
C GLN A 7 -7.66 -14.17 34.79
N GLN A 8 -7.28 -13.39 35.82
CA GLN A 8 -6.61 -12.12 35.62
C GLN A 8 -5.25 -12.29 34.94
N LEU A 9 -4.46 -13.29 35.34
CA LEU A 9 -3.16 -13.59 34.72
C LEU A 9 -3.31 -13.98 33.24
N LEU A 10 -4.26 -14.85 32.92
CA LEU A 10 -4.52 -15.26 31.53
C LEU A 10 -4.96 -14.07 30.67
N GLN A 11 -5.82 -13.21 31.20
CA GLN A 11 -6.24 -11.99 30.51
C GLN A 11 -5.07 -11.02 30.28
N GLN A 12 -4.16 -10.88 31.25
CA GLN A 12 -2.95 -10.07 31.10
C GLN A 12 -2.00 -10.62 30.04
N LEU A 13 -1.82 -11.95 29.97
CA LEU A 13 -0.99 -12.60 28.96
C LEU A 13 -1.54 -12.41 27.54
N VAL A 14 -2.85 -12.60 27.35
CA VAL A 14 -3.52 -12.36 26.07
C VAL A 14 -3.38 -10.90 25.65
N ASN A 15 -3.68 -9.95 26.55
CA ASN A 15 -3.58 -8.52 26.27
C ASN A 15 -2.14 -8.09 25.92
N SER A 16 -1.15 -8.63 26.64
CA SER A 16 0.26 -8.33 26.38
C SER A 16 0.69 -8.87 25.02
N SER A 17 0.28 -10.10 24.68
CA SER A 17 0.62 -10.73 23.39
C SER A 17 -0.01 -9.99 22.21
N LEU A 18 -1.28 -9.58 22.31
CA LEU A 18 -1.95 -8.76 21.29
C LEU A 18 -1.28 -7.39 21.12
N ARG A 19 -0.75 -6.82 22.20
CA ARG A 19 0.01 -5.57 22.15
C ARG A 19 1.36 -5.76 21.45
N VAL A 20 2.06 -6.85 21.72
CA VAL A 20 3.32 -7.21 21.05
C VAL A 20 3.10 -7.41 19.56
N GLN A 21 2.06 -8.14 19.16
CA GLN A 21 1.69 -8.31 17.76
C GLN A 21 1.53 -6.97 17.03
N TRP A 22 0.82 -6.01 17.63
CA TRP A 22 0.68 -4.67 17.03
C TRP A 22 2.03 -3.94 16.86
N LEU A 23 2.95 -4.09 17.82
CA LEU A 23 4.29 -3.52 17.70
C LEU A 23 5.07 -4.19 16.56
N SER A 24 4.94 -5.50 16.37
CA SER A 24 5.53 -6.22 15.23
C SER A 24 4.97 -5.69 13.89
N ILE A 25 3.66 -5.45 13.81
CA ILE A 25 3.03 -4.83 12.63
C ILE A 25 3.65 -3.47 12.30
N LYS A 26 3.81 -2.61 13.31
CA LYS A 26 4.46 -1.30 13.11
C LYS A 26 5.93 -1.41 12.72
N ALA A 27 6.64 -2.39 13.25
CA ALA A 27 8.08 -2.54 13.03
C ALA A 27 8.42 -3.14 11.65
N GLN A 28 7.59 -4.05 11.16
CA GLN A 28 7.88 -4.82 9.94
C GLN A 28 7.00 -4.41 8.76
N TRP A 29 5.68 -4.43 8.97
CA TRP A 29 4.72 -4.37 7.87
C TRP A 29 4.45 -2.93 7.40
N GLU A 30 4.35 -1.97 8.33
CA GLU A 30 4.21 -0.56 7.96
C GLU A 30 5.40 -0.07 7.11
N PRO A 31 6.68 -0.28 7.48
CA PRO A 31 7.81 0.10 6.65
C PRO A 31 7.83 -0.59 5.28
N ALA A 32 7.50 -1.88 5.21
CA ALA A 32 7.44 -2.61 3.95
C ALA A 32 6.37 -2.03 2.99
N LEU A 33 5.19 -1.70 3.51
CA LEU A 33 4.13 -1.06 2.73
C LEU A 33 4.52 0.35 2.29
N ILE A 34 5.20 1.12 3.15
CA ILE A 34 5.74 2.43 2.78
C ILE A 34 6.77 2.28 1.66
N GLN A 35 7.69 1.33 1.74
CA GLN A 35 8.67 1.06 0.68
C GLN A 35 8.02 0.62 -0.63
N ALA A 36 6.91 -0.12 -0.55
CA ALA A 36 6.16 -0.55 -1.74
C ALA A 36 5.41 0.60 -2.42
N LEU A 37 4.86 1.56 -1.67
CA LEU A 37 3.97 2.60 -2.22
C LEU A 37 4.60 3.99 -2.34
N ALA A 38 5.43 4.41 -1.39
CA ALA A 38 5.95 5.79 -1.33
C ALA A 38 6.80 6.19 -2.54
N PRO A 39 7.66 5.32 -3.11
CA PRO A 39 8.49 5.69 -4.27
C PRO A 39 7.70 5.87 -5.58
N MET A 40 6.42 5.53 -5.64
CA MET A 40 5.66 5.43 -6.89
C MET A 40 5.69 6.73 -7.72
N ALA A 41 5.50 7.88 -7.07
CA ALA A 41 5.54 9.17 -7.75
C ALA A 41 6.96 9.57 -8.17
N ASP A 42 7.96 9.24 -7.34
CA ASP A 42 9.38 9.53 -7.62
C ASP A 42 9.92 8.67 -8.76
N ASP A 43 9.52 7.40 -8.83
CA ASP A 43 9.83 6.49 -9.94
C ASP A 43 9.25 7.05 -11.27
N CYS A 44 8.01 7.55 -11.25
CA CYS A 44 7.39 8.21 -12.41
C CYS A 44 8.16 9.48 -12.82
N LEU A 45 8.61 10.28 -11.86
CA LEU A 45 9.44 11.47 -12.13
C LEU A 45 10.83 11.10 -12.65
N ALA A 46 11.41 9.99 -12.19
CA ALA A 46 12.69 9.50 -12.68
C ALA A 46 12.60 9.11 -14.16
N ILE A 47 11.48 8.50 -14.58
CA ILE A 47 11.21 8.24 -16.00
C ILE A 47 11.13 9.56 -16.78
N LEU A 48 10.38 10.55 -16.30
CA LEU A 48 10.32 11.87 -16.94
C LEU A 48 11.70 12.49 -17.09
N ARG A 49 12.52 12.45 -16.04
CA ARG A 49 13.89 12.98 -16.07
C ARG A 49 14.74 12.28 -17.14
N ARG A 50 14.61 10.95 -17.27
CA ARG A 50 15.34 10.17 -18.28
C ARG A 50 14.89 10.53 -19.71
N GLU A 51 13.58 10.64 -19.95
CA GLU A 51 13.06 11.05 -21.26
C GLU A 51 13.52 12.47 -21.64
N LEU A 52 13.56 13.40 -20.68
CA LEU A 52 14.06 14.75 -20.92
C LEU A 52 15.56 14.79 -21.20
N ALA A 53 16.35 13.97 -20.52
CA ALA A 53 17.77 13.84 -20.80
C ALA A 53 18.03 13.26 -22.21
N ALA A 54 17.19 12.32 -22.65
CA ALA A 54 17.26 11.78 -24.01
C ALA A 54 16.94 12.87 -25.07
N LEU A 55 15.94 13.71 -24.82
CA LEU A 55 15.66 14.86 -25.70
C LEU A 55 16.82 15.85 -25.75
N ALA A 56 17.45 16.15 -24.61
CA ALA A 56 18.58 17.07 -24.57
C ALA A 56 19.83 16.54 -25.29
N SER A 57 19.94 15.22 -25.50
CA SER A 57 21.08 14.60 -26.17
C SER A 57 21.13 14.84 -27.69
N ASP A 58 20.00 15.17 -28.30
CA ASP A 58 19.91 15.58 -29.70
C ASP A 58 19.14 16.90 -29.83
N PRO A 59 19.82 18.04 -29.64
CA PRO A 59 19.20 19.36 -29.70
C PRO A 59 18.79 19.77 -31.13
N THR A 60 19.22 19.03 -32.16
CA THR A 60 18.92 19.35 -33.56
C THR A 60 17.57 18.81 -34.01
N THR A 61 17.06 17.78 -33.33
CA THR A 61 15.78 17.16 -33.65
C THR A 61 14.67 17.76 -32.78
N PRO A 62 13.58 18.29 -33.37
CA PRO A 62 12.46 18.80 -32.58
C PRO A 62 11.82 17.67 -31.75
N PRO A 63 11.42 17.93 -30.49
CA PRO A 63 10.85 16.89 -29.64
C PRO A 63 9.52 16.35 -30.18
N ASP A 64 9.41 15.03 -30.32
CA ASP A 64 8.13 14.35 -30.55
C ASP A 64 7.34 14.26 -29.23
N TRP A 65 6.65 15.35 -28.91
CA TRP A 65 5.83 15.46 -27.69
C TRP A 65 4.72 14.40 -27.60
N PRO A 66 3.95 14.09 -28.68
CA PRO A 66 3.00 12.98 -28.66
C PRO A 66 3.63 11.64 -28.27
N ALA A 67 4.74 11.24 -28.91
CA ALA A 67 5.38 9.97 -28.61
C ALA A 67 5.96 9.94 -27.19
N LEU A 68 6.58 11.03 -26.72
CA LEU A 68 7.06 11.15 -25.35
C LEU A 68 5.91 11.02 -24.32
N THR A 69 4.77 11.65 -24.58
CA THR A 69 3.60 11.57 -23.69
C THR A 69 3.08 10.13 -23.60
N ALA A 70 2.99 9.44 -24.73
CA ALA A 70 2.55 8.04 -24.76
C ALA A 70 3.52 7.10 -24.01
N ARG A 71 4.84 7.25 -24.22
CA ARG A 71 5.86 6.47 -23.51
C ARG A 71 5.82 6.73 -22.00
N LEU A 72 5.69 7.99 -21.59
CA LEU A 72 5.56 8.36 -20.18
C LEU A 72 4.32 7.75 -19.54
N ALA A 73 3.16 7.85 -20.20
CA ALA A 73 1.92 7.28 -19.70
C ALA A 73 2.03 5.76 -19.50
N SER A 74 2.58 5.06 -20.50
CA SER A 74 2.78 3.61 -20.45
C SER A 74 3.75 3.20 -19.33
N ALA A 75 4.92 3.85 -19.25
CA ALA A 75 5.94 3.53 -18.25
C ALA A 75 5.46 3.82 -16.81
N CYS A 76 4.79 4.95 -16.60
CA CYS A 76 4.21 5.27 -15.28
C CYS A 76 3.07 4.30 -14.91
N ALA A 77 2.22 3.90 -15.86
CA ALA A 77 1.19 2.90 -15.60
C ALA A 77 1.78 1.55 -15.19
N GLN A 78 2.91 1.15 -15.78
CA GLN A 78 3.64 -0.07 -15.37
C GLN A 78 4.17 0.05 -13.94
N VAL A 79 4.81 1.17 -13.58
CA VAL A 79 5.26 1.45 -12.20
C VAL A 79 4.11 1.32 -11.21
N VAL A 80 2.98 1.96 -11.52
CA VAL A 80 1.76 1.93 -10.71
C VAL A 80 1.25 0.51 -10.50
N SER A 81 1.17 -0.28 -11.59
CA SER A 81 0.71 -1.67 -11.53
C SER A 81 1.64 -2.54 -10.67
N THR A 82 2.96 -2.47 -10.92
CA THR A 82 3.95 -3.27 -10.18
C THR A 82 3.94 -2.94 -8.69
N ARG A 83 4.00 -1.64 -8.34
CA ARG A 83 4.03 -1.17 -6.96
C ARG A 83 2.72 -1.45 -6.24
N GLY A 84 1.57 -1.25 -6.90
CA GLY A 84 0.25 -1.58 -6.37
C GLY A 84 0.08 -3.08 -6.09
N ASN A 85 0.52 -3.95 -7.01
CA ASN A 85 0.48 -5.39 -6.81
C ASN A 85 1.40 -5.85 -5.68
N ALA A 86 2.60 -5.27 -5.56
CA ALA A 86 3.49 -5.55 -4.44
C ALA A 86 2.87 -5.18 -3.08
N ALA A 87 2.22 -4.01 -3.00
CA ALA A 87 1.51 -3.59 -1.79
C ALA A 87 0.34 -4.53 -1.44
N LYS A 88 -0.44 -4.96 -2.42
CA LYS A 88 -1.54 -5.94 -2.21
C LYS A 88 -1.01 -7.29 -1.71
N ALA A 89 0.09 -7.77 -2.28
CA ALA A 89 0.74 -9.01 -1.83
C ALA A 89 1.22 -8.90 -0.37
N LEU A 90 1.83 -7.76 0.01
CA LEU A 90 2.23 -7.48 1.40
C LEU A 90 1.03 -7.46 2.35
N LEU A 91 -0.08 -6.80 1.99
CA LEU A 91 -1.28 -6.77 2.82
C LEU A 91 -1.88 -8.17 3.01
N LEU A 92 -1.87 -9.00 1.97
CA LEU A 92 -2.34 -10.38 2.06
C LEU A 92 -1.46 -11.23 2.97
N ALA A 93 -0.13 -11.08 2.86
CA ALA A 93 0.82 -11.77 3.73
C ALA A 93 0.64 -11.35 5.20
N MET A 94 0.54 -10.04 5.46
CA MET A 94 0.25 -9.49 6.79
C MET A 94 -1.07 -10.02 7.35
N THR A 95 -2.12 -10.08 6.52
CA THR A 95 -3.43 -10.60 6.93
C THR A 95 -3.34 -12.06 7.39
N ARG A 96 -2.60 -12.89 6.66
CA ARG A 96 -2.39 -14.31 7.03
C ARG A 96 -1.72 -14.43 8.39
N GLU A 97 -0.61 -13.72 8.58
CA GLU A 97 0.15 -13.71 9.83
C GLU A 97 -0.71 -13.22 11.00
N VAL A 98 -1.38 -12.07 10.84
CA VAL A 98 -2.23 -11.51 11.91
C VAL A 98 -3.35 -12.46 12.28
N VAL A 99 -4.02 -13.09 11.30
CA VAL A 99 -5.09 -14.05 11.57
C VAL A 99 -4.56 -15.25 12.36
N GLU A 100 -3.48 -15.87 11.89
CA GLU A 100 -2.88 -17.06 12.50
C GLU A 100 -2.42 -16.78 13.93
N GLU A 101 -1.62 -15.74 14.12
CA GLU A 101 -1.11 -15.35 15.43
C GLU A 101 -2.24 -14.93 16.39
N THR A 102 -3.25 -14.18 15.91
CA THR A 102 -4.39 -13.80 16.75
C THR A 102 -5.13 -15.04 17.24
N ALA A 103 -5.34 -16.02 16.37
CA ALA A 103 -6.04 -17.25 16.72
C ALA A 103 -5.23 -18.09 17.73
N HIS A 104 -3.91 -18.14 17.59
CA HIS A 104 -3.02 -18.77 18.57
C HIS A 104 -3.01 -18.06 19.92
N ILE A 105 -2.93 -16.72 19.94
CA ILE A 105 -2.95 -15.93 21.18
C ILE A 105 -4.26 -16.16 21.93
N LEU A 106 -5.39 -16.09 21.25
CA LEU A 106 -6.72 -16.20 21.86
C LEU A 106 -7.03 -17.60 22.37
N THR A 107 -6.48 -18.63 21.73
CA THR A 107 -6.65 -20.02 22.16
C THR A 107 -5.55 -20.50 23.09
N LEU A 108 -4.60 -19.64 23.47
CA LEU A 108 -3.39 -20.03 24.22
C LEU A 108 -2.69 -21.22 23.55
N ASN A 109 -2.50 -21.14 22.23
CA ASN A 109 -1.95 -22.21 21.39
C ASN A 109 -2.78 -23.51 21.43
N GLY A 110 -4.11 -23.40 21.42
CA GLY A 110 -5.02 -24.53 21.46
C GLY A 110 -5.36 -25.06 22.86
N LEU A 111 -4.77 -24.49 23.92
CA LEU A 111 -5.03 -24.91 25.31
C LEU A 111 -6.41 -24.46 25.81
N ALA A 112 -6.91 -23.32 25.35
CA ALA A 112 -8.21 -22.78 25.75
C ALA A 112 -9.37 -23.25 24.84
N GLY A 113 -9.06 -23.87 23.70
CA GLY A 113 -10.05 -24.32 22.73
C GLY A 113 -9.48 -24.47 21.31
N PRO A 114 -10.29 -24.96 20.35
CA PRO A 114 -9.86 -25.10 18.96
C PRO A 114 -9.56 -23.73 18.33
N VAL A 115 -8.55 -23.69 17.45
CA VAL A 115 -8.16 -22.47 16.72
C VAL A 115 -9.32 -22.01 15.84
N PRO A 116 -9.84 -20.78 16.04
CA PRO A 116 -10.95 -20.28 15.25
C PRO A 116 -10.54 -20.08 13.79
N ALA A 117 -11.39 -20.52 12.86
CA ALA A 117 -11.23 -20.20 11.45
C ALA A 117 -11.66 -18.75 11.19
N PRO A 118 -10.94 -17.95 10.38
CA PRO A 118 -11.27 -16.54 10.11
C PRO A 118 -12.50 -16.35 9.20
N HIS A 119 -13.19 -17.43 8.82
CA HIS A 119 -14.23 -17.43 7.81
C HIS A 119 -15.43 -18.27 8.25
N ALA A 120 -16.59 -18.04 7.63
CA ALA A 120 -17.79 -18.82 7.92
C ALA A 120 -17.62 -20.30 7.46
N PRO A 121 -18.41 -21.24 8.03
CA PRO A 121 -18.46 -22.61 7.54
C PRO A 121 -18.81 -22.66 6.04
N GLY A 122 -18.04 -23.42 5.26
CA GLY A 122 -18.24 -23.55 3.81
C GLY A 122 -17.67 -22.42 2.95
N GLN A 123 -17.06 -21.39 3.55
CA GLN A 123 -16.37 -20.33 2.82
C GLN A 123 -14.93 -20.72 2.48
N ASP A 124 -14.46 -20.35 1.28
CA ASP A 124 -13.05 -20.52 0.88
C ASP A 124 -12.15 -19.57 1.70
N LEU A 125 -11.20 -20.15 2.43
CA LEU A 125 -10.21 -19.45 3.25
C LEU A 125 -9.42 -18.41 2.45
N ARG A 126 -9.03 -18.72 1.21
CA ARG A 126 -8.28 -17.80 0.36
C ARG A 126 -9.11 -16.55 0.08
N VAL A 127 -10.37 -16.72 -0.30
CA VAL A 127 -11.29 -15.61 -0.60
C VAL A 127 -11.53 -14.76 0.64
N ALA A 128 -11.69 -15.39 1.80
CA ALA A 128 -11.86 -14.66 3.06
C ALA A 128 -10.61 -13.80 3.41
N LEU A 129 -9.41 -14.37 3.28
CA LEU A 129 -8.16 -13.65 3.53
C LEU A 129 -7.94 -12.50 2.53
N GLU A 130 -8.26 -12.71 1.26
CA GLU A 130 -8.18 -11.66 0.23
C GLU A 130 -9.14 -10.49 0.52
N ALA A 131 -10.36 -10.79 0.98
CA ALA A 131 -11.32 -9.76 1.38
C ALA A 131 -10.82 -8.96 2.60
N LEU A 132 -10.22 -9.63 3.59
CA LEU A 132 -9.65 -8.98 4.77
C LEU A 132 -8.46 -8.08 4.41
N ALA A 133 -7.61 -8.50 3.48
CA ALA A 133 -6.42 -7.76 3.04
C ALA A 133 -6.74 -6.43 2.35
N GLY A 134 -7.98 -6.21 1.88
CA GLY A 134 -8.43 -4.90 1.41
C GLY A 134 -7.77 -4.43 0.11
N GLY A 135 -7.35 -5.36 -0.75
CA GLY A 135 -6.71 -5.05 -2.04
C GLY A 135 -7.43 -4.00 -2.91
N PRO A 136 -8.78 -4.04 -3.05
CA PRO A 136 -9.51 -3.04 -3.83
C PRO A 136 -9.33 -1.60 -3.34
N VAL A 137 -9.12 -1.40 -2.03
CA VAL A 137 -8.89 -0.06 -1.45
C VAL A 137 -7.55 0.49 -1.96
N VAL A 138 -6.51 -0.35 -2.03
CA VAL A 138 -5.22 0.04 -2.60
C VAL A 138 -5.40 0.50 -4.05
N ASP A 139 -6.12 -0.28 -4.86
CA ASP A 139 -6.36 0.04 -6.27
C ASP A 139 -7.10 1.37 -6.44
N GLU A 140 -8.10 1.66 -5.61
CA GLU A 140 -8.85 2.93 -5.65
C GLU A 140 -7.96 4.14 -5.37
N TYR A 141 -7.20 4.12 -4.27
CA TYR A 141 -6.34 5.25 -3.91
C TYR A 141 -5.19 5.45 -4.88
N VAL A 142 -4.57 4.35 -5.32
CA VAL A 142 -3.49 4.39 -6.31
C VAL A 142 -4.01 4.94 -7.64
N LYS A 143 -5.17 4.48 -8.11
CA LYS A 143 -5.82 4.99 -9.33
C LYS A 143 -6.14 6.47 -9.23
N LYS A 144 -6.76 6.92 -8.14
CA LYS A 144 -7.12 8.33 -7.93
C LYS A 144 -5.88 9.21 -7.98
N GLY A 145 -4.85 8.87 -7.22
CA GLY A 145 -3.62 9.64 -7.19
C GLY A 145 -2.86 9.61 -8.53
N PHE A 146 -2.88 8.49 -9.26
CA PHE A 146 -2.28 8.40 -10.59
C PHE A 146 -3.01 9.29 -11.61
N VAL A 147 -4.34 9.35 -11.58
CA VAL A 147 -5.12 10.23 -12.45
C VAL A 147 -4.82 11.71 -12.16
N GLU A 148 -4.78 12.10 -10.89
CA GLU A 148 -4.46 13.48 -10.48
C GLU A 148 -3.03 13.87 -10.86
N PHE A 149 -2.06 12.98 -10.60
CA PHE A 149 -0.66 13.16 -11.01
C PHE A 149 -0.53 13.28 -12.53
N GLY A 150 -1.13 12.34 -13.28
CA GLY A 150 -1.09 12.30 -14.74
C GLY A 150 -1.70 13.54 -15.38
N ALA A 151 -2.80 14.06 -14.83
CA ALA A 151 -3.41 15.31 -15.29
C ALA A 151 -2.46 16.50 -15.15
N GLN A 152 -1.76 16.61 -14.01
CA GLN A 152 -0.78 17.67 -13.78
C GLN A 152 0.44 17.56 -14.69
N VAL A 153 1.02 16.35 -14.85
CA VAL A 153 2.15 16.11 -15.76
C VAL A 153 1.75 16.44 -17.20
N THR A 154 0.56 16.00 -17.64
CA THR A 154 0.03 16.31 -18.97
C THR A 154 -0.14 17.81 -19.19
N ALA A 155 -0.62 18.55 -18.18
CA ALA A 155 -0.73 19.99 -18.25
C ALA A 155 0.64 20.67 -18.44
N GLN A 156 1.67 20.23 -17.71
CA GLN A 156 3.02 20.79 -17.89
C GLN A 156 3.64 20.41 -19.24
N LEU A 157 3.42 19.18 -19.72
CA LEU A 157 3.84 18.76 -21.06
C LEU A 157 3.20 19.62 -22.17
N LYS A 158 1.92 19.96 -22.04
CA LYS A 158 1.23 20.87 -22.97
C LYS A 158 1.85 22.27 -22.96
N ARG A 159 2.20 22.80 -21.78
CA ARG A 159 2.90 24.09 -21.66
C ARG A 159 4.29 24.05 -22.31
N ALA A 160 5.02 22.96 -22.13
CA ALA A 160 6.32 22.77 -22.78
C ALA A 160 6.19 22.70 -24.31
N ARG A 161 5.21 21.95 -24.81
CA ARG A 161 4.89 21.89 -26.25
C ARG A 161 4.53 23.27 -26.83
N ALA A 162 3.86 24.12 -26.06
CA ALA A 162 3.51 25.47 -26.47
C ALA A 162 4.67 26.48 -26.36
N GLY A 163 5.88 26.04 -25.99
CA GLY A 163 7.04 26.91 -25.77
C GLY A 163 6.96 27.78 -24.52
N GLN A 164 5.98 27.55 -23.65
CA GLN A 164 5.76 28.32 -22.42
C GLN A 164 6.58 27.81 -21.23
N LEU A 165 7.24 26.66 -21.39
CA LEU A 165 8.03 25.99 -20.38
C LEU A 165 9.21 25.29 -21.06
N SER A 166 10.44 25.54 -20.60
CA SER A 166 11.59 24.84 -21.16
C SER A 166 11.59 23.37 -20.75
N PRO A 167 12.19 22.46 -21.54
CA PRO A 167 12.36 21.06 -21.17
C PRO A 167 13.06 20.87 -19.81
N GLU A 168 14.03 21.72 -19.47
CA GLU A 168 14.76 21.68 -18.20
C GLU A 168 13.86 22.07 -17.02
N ALA A 169 12.97 23.05 -17.22
CA ALA A 169 12.01 23.49 -16.22
C ALA A 169 10.84 22.51 -16.03
N LEU A 170 10.56 21.65 -17.01
CA LEU A 170 9.45 20.69 -16.97
C LEU A 170 9.56 19.71 -15.80
N TYR A 171 10.75 19.17 -15.55
CA TYR A 171 10.97 18.26 -14.43
C TYR A 171 10.62 18.91 -13.08
N GLN A 172 11.09 20.15 -12.87
CA GLN A 172 10.82 20.91 -11.65
C GLN A 172 9.32 21.25 -11.51
N ALA A 173 8.66 21.60 -12.62
CA ALA A 173 7.23 21.89 -12.64
C ALA A 173 6.34 20.69 -12.27
N CYS A 174 6.82 19.46 -12.48
CA CYS A 174 6.10 18.23 -12.12
C CYS A 174 6.31 17.79 -10.67
N GLN A 175 7.37 18.27 -9.98
CA GLN A 175 7.65 17.86 -8.58
C GLN A 175 6.51 18.13 -7.59
N PRO A 176 5.79 19.27 -7.64
CA PRO A 176 4.68 19.50 -6.73
C PRO A 176 3.57 18.43 -6.85
N ALA A 177 3.32 17.92 -8.05
CA ALA A 177 2.35 16.86 -8.26
C ALA A 177 2.78 15.54 -7.58
N ALA A 178 4.06 15.16 -7.72
CA ALA A 178 4.60 13.99 -7.04
C ALA A 178 4.58 14.12 -5.51
N LYS A 179 4.91 15.31 -4.98
CA LYS A 179 4.85 15.59 -3.54
C LYS A 179 3.44 15.47 -2.96
N ARG A 180 2.39 15.82 -3.74
CA ARG A 180 0.99 15.65 -3.33
C ARG A 180 0.57 14.19 -3.38
N TRP A 181 1.03 13.44 -4.36
CA TRP A 181 0.78 12.01 -4.48
C TRP A 181 1.72 11.16 -3.61
N ARG A 182 1.86 11.56 -2.34
CA ARG A 182 2.65 10.82 -1.34
C ARG A 182 1.78 9.79 -0.64
N LEU A 183 2.08 8.52 -0.87
CA LEU A 183 1.29 7.38 -0.36
C LEU A 183 1.76 6.88 1.03
N THR A 184 2.69 7.57 1.69
CA THR A 184 3.19 7.16 3.02
C THR A 184 2.07 7.13 4.05
N ILE A 185 1.22 8.15 4.12
CA ILE A 185 0.11 8.20 5.08
C ILE A 185 -0.88 7.07 4.78
N LEU A 186 -1.17 6.84 3.50
CA LEU A 186 -2.05 5.74 3.07
C LEU A 186 -1.49 4.38 3.51
N ALA A 187 -0.20 4.12 3.30
CA ALA A 187 0.43 2.86 3.70
C ALA A 187 0.27 2.58 5.21
N ARG A 188 0.44 3.61 6.05
CA ARG A 188 0.21 3.52 7.51
C ARG A 188 -1.24 3.20 7.84
N THR A 189 -2.17 3.91 7.22
CA THR A 189 -3.60 3.69 7.43
C THR A 189 -4.02 2.29 7.00
N LEU A 190 -3.55 1.82 5.84
CA LEU A 190 -3.85 0.48 5.34
C LEU A 190 -3.31 -0.61 6.27
N ALA A 191 -2.08 -0.48 6.75
CA ALA A 191 -1.49 -1.43 7.71
C ALA A 191 -2.37 -1.57 8.96
N HIS A 192 -2.79 -0.43 9.53
CA HIS A 192 -3.61 -0.40 10.73
C HIS A 192 -5.03 -0.94 10.49
N GLU A 193 -5.69 -0.52 9.41
CA GLU A 193 -7.04 -0.96 9.09
C GLU A 193 -7.11 -2.46 8.82
N VAL A 194 -6.15 -3.01 8.05
CA VAL A 194 -6.10 -4.43 7.74
C VAL A 194 -5.79 -5.24 9.01
N PHE A 195 -4.85 -4.80 9.85
CA PHE A 195 -4.63 -5.41 11.16
C PHE A 195 -5.91 -5.48 12.01
N ASN A 196 -6.61 -4.35 12.16
CA ASN A 196 -7.84 -4.29 12.94
C ASN A 196 -8.97 -5.14 12.36
N ARG A 197 -9.07 -5.23 11.03
CA ARG A 197 -10.07 -6.05 10.35
C ARG A 197 -9.78 -7.54 10.51
N ALA A 198 -8.53 -7.96 10.28
CA ALA A 198 -8.08 -9.33 10.46
C ALA A 198 -8.31 -9.80 11.91
N ARG A 199 -7.91 -8.99 12.89
CA ARG A 199 -8.11 -9.31 14.31
C ARG A 199 -9.59 -9.45 14.67
N ARG A 200 -10.44 -8.50 14.24
CA ARG A 200 -11.90 -8.56 14.48
C ARG A 200 -12.53 -9.82 13.87
N ALA A 201 -12.08 -10.24 12.69
CA ALA A 201 -12.58 -11.44 12.05
C ALA A 201 -12.31 -12.69 12.89
N VAL A 202 -11.13 -12.81 13.50
CA VAL A 202 -10.80 -13.92 14.40
C VAL A 202 -11.59 -13.83 15.71
N CYS A 203 -11.67 -12.65 16.34
CA CYS A 203 -12.40 -12.47 17.59
C CYS A 203 -13.89 -12.77 17.47
N ALA A 204 -14.51 -12.50 16.31
CA ALA A 204 -15.92 -12.77 16.06
C ALA A 204 -16.25 -14.28 15.95
N GLN A 205 -15.22 -15.13 15.87
CA GLN A 205 -15.34 -16.58 15.72
C GLN A 205 -15.03 -17.33 17.01
N LEU A 206 -14.72 -16.60 18.09
CA LEU A 206 -14.64 -17.19 19.42
C LEU A 206 -16.06 -17.45 19.97
N PRO A 207 -16.29 -18.60 20.62
CA PRO A 207 -17.57 -18.95 21.23
C PRO A 207 -17.92 -18.08 22.44
#